data_AF-A0A7J3GCK0-F1
#
_entry.id   AF-A0A7J3GCK0-F1
#
_cell.length_a   1.000
_cell.length_b   1.000
_cell.length_c   1.000
_cell.angle_alpha   90.00
_cell.angle_beta   90.00
_cell.angle_gamma   90.00
#
_symmetry.space_group_name_H-M   'P 1'
#
loop_
_entity.id
_entity.type
_entity.pdbx_description
1 polymer ?
#
loop_
_entity_poly.entity_id
_entity_poly.type
_entity_poly.pdbx_seq_one_letter_code
_entity_poly.pdbx_strand_id
1 'polypeptide(L)' 'MGNSFREIMDLIGGRDVKSILILCHQNADPDAICSSYSLLSLLKHFKPDIYGEVASPESVSKISKGI' A
#
# COMPACT_ATOMS: atom_id res chain seq x y z
N MET A 1 4.40 19.94 11.10
CA MET A 1 3.68 18.85 10.42
C MET A 1 4.60 18.29 9.36
N GLY A 2 5.15 17.08 9.58
CA GLY A 2 6.05 16.43 8.61
C GLY A 2 5.27 15.98 7.39
N ASN A 3 5.86 16.13 6.20
CA ASN A 3 5.28 15.64 4.95
C ASN A 3 5.51 14.13 4.88
N SER A 4 4.57 13.35 5.39
CA SER A 4 4.61 11.87 5.45
C SER A 4 4.95 11.21 4.12
N PHE A 5 4.53 11.78 2.99
CA PHE A 5 4.90 11.26 1.66
C PHE A 5 6.40 11.43 1.35
N ARG A 6 7.01 12.55 1.75
CA ARG A 6 8.44 12.80 1.52
C ARG A 6 9.29 11.81 2.31
N GLU A 7 8.91 11.52 3.54
CA GLU A 7 9.59 10.52 4.38
C GLU A 7 9.57 9.12 3.74
N ILE A 8 8.44 8.72 3.15
CA ILE A 8 8.33 7.47 2.39
C ILE A 8 9.26 7.49 1.17
N MET A 9 9.29 8.58 0.42
CA MET A 9 10.15 8.71 -0.76
C MET A 9 11.63 8.70 -0.40
N ASP A 10 12.03 9.34 0.70
CA ASP A 10 13.41 9.33 1.18
C ASP A 10 13.86 7.92 1.60
N LEU A 11 12.96 7.14 2.22
CA LEU A 11 13.21 5.74 2.56
C LEU A 11 13.40 4.84 1.33
N ILE A 12 12.63 5.08 0.27
CA ILE A 12 12.67 4.30 -0.99
C ILE A 12 13.86 4.74 -1.87
N GLY A 13 14.17 6.04 -1.89
CA GLY A 13 15.21 6.63 -2.73
C GLY A 13 16.62 6.47 -2.15
N GLY A 14 16.76 6.50 -0.82
CA GLY A 14 18.05 6.34 -0.13
C GLY A 14 18.58 4.90 -0.08
N ARG A 15 17.85 3.94 -0.65
CA ARG A 15 18.18 2.50 -0.61
C ARG A 15 17.91 1.88 -1.98
N ASP A 16 18.68 0.84 -2.34
CA ASP A 16 18.39 0.00 -3.52
C ASP A 16 17.17 -0.92 -3.23
N VAL A 17 16.02 -0.31 -2.98
CA VAL A 17 14.78 -1.03 -2.68
C VAL A 17 14.25 -1.66 -3.96
N LYS A 18 14.11 -2.99 -3.94
CA LYS A 18 13.62 -3.81 -5.05
C LYS A 18 12.13 -4.13 -4.95
N SER A 19 11.56 -4.06 -3.76
CA SER A 19 10.16 -4.42 -3.50
C SER A 19 9.51 -3.58 -2.39
N ILE A 20 8.21 -3.32 -2.53
CA ILE A 20 7.36 -2.68 -1.51
C ILE A 20 6.19 -3.61 -1.21
N LEU A 21 5.88 -3.79 0.08
CA LEU A 21 4.70 -4.50 0.56
C LEU A 21 3.86 -3.55 1.41
N ILE A 22 2.61 -3.34 1.02
CA ILE A 22 1.63 -2.58 1.81
C ILE A 22 0.75 -3.59 2.53
N LEU A 23 0.92 -3.69 3.85
CA LEU A 23 0.17 -4.59 4.71
C LEU A 23 -1.06 -3.88 5.28
N CYS A 24 -2.23 -4.41 4.94
CA CYS A 24 -3.52 -4.03 5.50
C CYS A 24 -3.88 -4.93 6.69
N HIS A 25 -4.82 -4.49 7.54
CA HIS A 25 -5.29 -5.31 8.67
C HIS A 25 -6.31 -6.38 8.24
N GLN A 26 -6.58 -7.38 9.10
CA GLN A 26 -7.37 -8.59 8.82
C GLN A 26 -8.85 -8.41 8.42
N ASN A 27 -9.33 -7.18 8.25
CA ASN A 27 -10.68 -6.87 7.80
C ASN A 27 -10.69 -5.47 7.18
N ALA A 28 -9.66 -5.20 6.36
CA ALA A 28 -9.49 -3.90 5.74
C ALA A 28 -10.70 -3.62 4.86
N ASP A 29 -11.34 -2.49 5.14
CA ASP A 29 -12.46 -2.00 4.38
C ASP A 29 -12.05 -1.81 2.91
N PRO A 30 -13.01 -1.93 1.96
CA PRO A 30 -12.70 -1.78 0.54
C PRO A 30 -11.98 -0.46 0.19
N ASP A 31 -12.22 0.62 0.94
CA ASP A 31 -11.56 1.91 0.77
C ASP A 31 -10.10 1.92 1.25
N ALA A 32 -9.77 1.20 2.32
CA ALA A 32 -8.39 1.00 2.78
C ALA A 32 -7.57 0.18 1.78
N ILE A 33 -8.18 -0.86 1.21
CA ILE A 33 -7.57 -1.66 0.14
C ILE A 33 -7.38 -0.81 -1.12
N CYS A 34 -8.40 -0.06 -1.52
CA CYS A 34 -8.32 0.85 -2.66
C CYS A 34 -7.21 1.90 -2.47
N SER A 35 -7.17 2.55 -1.30
CA SER A 35 -6.15 3.54 -0.95
C SER A 35 -4.74 2.95 -0.99
N SER A 36 -4.59 1.69 -0.57
CA SER A 36 -3.30 0.97 -0.65
C SER A 36 -2.84 0.76 -2.09
N TYR A 37 -3.75 0.37 -3.00
CA TYR A 37 -3.44 0.26 -4.42
C TYR A 37 -3.16 1.62 -5.07
N SER A 38 -3.89 2.68 -4.69
CA SER A 38 -3.64 4.04 -5.17
C SER A 38 -2.26 4.52 -4.72
N LEU A 39 -1.88 4.30 -3.46
CA LEU A 39 -0.55 4.61 -2.96
C LEU A 39 0.52 3.82 -3.70
N LEU A 40 0.33 2.51 -3.90
CA LEU A 40 1.28 1.71 -4.65
C LEU A 40 1.46 2.21 -6.09
N SER A 41 0.36 2.61 -6.75
CA SER A 41 0.40 3.16 -8.10
C SER A 41 1.16 4.49 -8.15
N LEU A 42 0.97 5.35 -7.14
CA LEU A 42 1.73 6.59 -7.00
C LEU A 42 3.22 6.31 -6.80
N LEU A 43 3.59 5.34 -5.96
CA LEU A 43 4.99 4.98 -5.73
C LEU A 43 5.65 4.41 -7.01
N LYS A 44 4.93 3.60 -7.79
CA LYS A 44 5.39 3.11 -9.09
C LYS A 44 5.58 4.22 -10.12
N HIS A 45 4.83 5.32 -10.03
CA HIS A 45 5.05 6.47 -10.90
C HIS A 45 6.43 7.11 -10.68
N PHE A 46 6.90 7.16 -9.43
CA PHE A 46 8.22 7.71 -9.10
C PHE A 46 9.35 6.69 -9.22
N LYS A 47 9.07 5.39 -9.06
CA LYS A 47 10.04 4.31 -9.20
C LYS A 47 9.44 3.15 -10.00
N PRO A 48 9.42 3.22 -11.35
CA PRO A 48 8.72 2.27 -12.22
C PRO A 48 9.18 0.82 -12.05
N ASP A 49 10.46 0.61 -11.74
CA ASP A 49 11.07 -0.71 -11.66
C ASP A 49 10.83 -1.43 -10.31
N ILE A 50 10.13 -0.79 -9.36
CA ILE A 50 9.90 -1.39 -8.04
C ILE A 50 8.77 -2.43 -8.11
N TYR A 51 9.06 -3.64 -7.63
CA TYR A 51 8.01 -4.62 -7.40
C TYR A 51 7.11 -4.16 -6.24
N GLY A 52 5.81 -4.40 -6.34
CA GLY A 52 4.87 -3.86 -5.38
C GLY A 52 3.65 -4.72 -5.22
N GLU A 53 3.28 -4.99 -3.97
CA GLU A 53 2.15 -5.82 -3.58
C GLU A 53 1.36 -5.18 -2.43
N VAL A 54 0.05 -5.42 -2.43
CA VAL A 54 -0.85 -5.08 -1.32
C VAL A 54 -1.35 -6.41 -0.76
N ALA A 55 -1.18 -6.64 0.55
CA ALA A 55 -1.62 -7.87 1.19
C ALA A 55 -2.43 -7.57 2.45
N SER A 56 -3.39 -8.45 2.76
CA SER A 56 -4.18 -8.44 3.98
C SER A 56 -4.19 -9.86 4.55
N PRO A 57 -3.93 -10.04 5.87
CA PRO A 57 -4.17 -11.31 6.53
C PRO A 57 -5.63 -11.74 6.33
N GLU A 58 -5.86 -13.02 6.04
CA GLU A 58 -7.20 -13.64 5.99
C GLU A 58 -8.23 -13.03 5.01
N SER A 59 -7.77 -12.41 3.92
CA SER A 59 -8.57 -11.82 2.82
C SER A 59 -9.25 -10.47 3.13
N VAL A 60 -9.70 -9.78 2.08
CA VAL A 60 -10.46 -8.52 2.17
C VAL A 60 -11.79 -8.75 2.90
N SER A 61 -12.29 -7.74 3.62
CA SER A 61 -13.53 -7.81 4.40
C SER A 61 -14.63 -8.62 3.70
N LYS A 62 -15.08 -9.71 4.34
CA LYS A 62 -16.24 -10.46 3.86
C LYS A 62 -17.43 -9.51 3.81
N ILE A 63 -18.08 -9.40 2.65
CA ILE A 63 -19.36 -8.69 2.53
C ILE A 63 -20.29 -9.29 3.59
N SER A 64 -20.67 -8.47 4.57
CA SER A 64 -21.70 -8.81 5.54
C SER A 64 -22.94 -9.20 4.75
N LYS A 65 -23.39 -10.46 4.88
CA LYS A 65 -24.75 -10.83 4.50
C LYS A 65 -25.66 -10.05 5.43
N GLY A 66 -26.14 -8.89 4.97
CA GLY A 66 -27.26 -8.22 5.61
C GLY A 66 -28.41 -9.21 5.68
N ILE A 67 -28.84 -9.52 6.90
CA ILE A 67 -30.08 -10.25 7.18
C ILE A 67 -31.28 -9.37 6.84
#